data_AF-A0A848UF76-F1
#
_entry.id   AF-A0A848UF76-F1
#
_cell.length_a   1.000
_cell.length_b   1.000
_cell.length_c   1.000
_cell.angle_alpha   90.00
_cell.angle_beta   90.00
_cell.angle_gamma   90.00
#
_symmetry.space_group_name_H-M   'P 1'
#
loop_
_entity.id
_entity.type
_entity.pdbx_description
1 polymer ?
#
loop_
_entity_poly.entity_id
_entity_poly.type
_entity_poly.pdbx_seq_one_letter_code
_entity_poly.pdbx_strand_id
1 'polypeptide(L)'
;MLDLRHRFPAITEGTYADWARFDGPAGTQVVDSAIEATAAWQRSGNNANSHGHFAAAEACDALVGRVRETMADLLHAGADG
;
A
#
# COMPACT_ATOMS: atom_id res chain seq x y z
N MET A 1 -20.31 4.12 -16.93
CA MET A 1 -19.01 4.72 -16.59
C MET A 1 -18.72 4.35 -15.15
N LEU A 2 -17.58 3.71 -14.88
CA LEU A 2 -17.22 3.30 -13.51
C LEU A 2 -16.72 4.55 -12.77
N ASP A 3 -17.34 4.92 -11.66
CA ASP A 3 -16.84 5.99 -10.78
C ASP A 3 -15.91 5.40 -9.73
N LEU A 4 -14.65 5.84 -9.72
CA LEU A 4 -13.62 5.41 -8.77
C LEU A 4 -13.32 6.44 -7.69
N ARG A 5 -13.92 7.64 -7.71
CA ARG A 5 -13.61 8.72 -6.75
C ARG A 5 -13.82 8.29 -5.31
N HIS A 6 -14.88 7.52 -5.06
CA HIS A 6 -15.21 6.98 -3.74
C HIS A 6 -14.11 6.09 -3.13
N ARG A 7 -13.15 5.59 -3.93
CA ARG A 7 -12.01 4.82 -3.45
C ARG A 7 -10.85 5.69 -2.95
N PHE A 8 -10.94 7.02 -3.09
CA PHE A 8 -9.88 7.96 -2.72
C PHE A 8 -10.42 8.99 -1.70
N PRO A 9 -10.33 8.69 -0.39
CA PRO A 9 -10.92 9.53 0.66
C PRO A 9 -10.45 11.00 0.62
N ALA A 10 -9.20 11.23 0.22
CA ALA A 10 -8.60 12.57 0.17
C ALA A 10 -9.28 13.54 -0.83
N ILE A 11 -10.12 13.04 -1.75
CA ILE A 11 -10.90 13.84 -2.72
C ILE A 11 -12.40 13.58 -2.62
N THR A 12 -12.85 13.04 -1.48
CA THR A 12 -14.27 12.87 -1.14
C THR A 12 -14.58 13.36 0.26
N GLU A 13 -13.57 13.53 1.10
CA GLU A 13 -13.69 13.95 2.49
C GLU A 13 -12.66 15.04 2.84
N GLY A 14 -12.95 15.81 3.88
CA GLY A 14 -12.04 16.82 4.43
C GLY A 14 -11.88 18.08 3.57
N THR A 15 -10.84 18.85 3.86
CA THR A 15 -10.62 20.22 3.32
C THR A 15 -10.54 20.29 1.80
N TYR A 16 -10.17 19.19 1.13
CA TYR A 16 -9.90 19.16 -0.31
C TYR A 16 -10.87 18.26 -1.11
N ALA A 17 -12.02 17.89 -0.53
CA ALA A 17 -12.98 16.94 -1.13
C ALA A 17 -13.43 17.29 -2.56
N ASP A 18 -13.51 18.57 -2.93
CA ASP A 18 -13.99 19.00 -4.25
C ASP A 18 -12.87 19.44 -5.21
N TRP A 19 -11.61 19.20 -4.84
CA TRP A 19 -10.49 19.64 -5.66
C TRP A 19 -10.24 18.70 -6.84
N ALA A 20 -10.02 19.30 -8.02
CA ALA A 20 -9.43 18.60 -9.14
C ALA A 20 -7.90 18.57 -8.96
N ARG A 21 -7.35 17.41 -8.61
CA ARG A 21 -5.93 17.20 -8.30
C ARG A 21 -5.15 16.85 -9.58
N PHE A 22 -4.57 17.88 -10.22
CA PHE A 22 -3.71 17.73 -11.40
C PHE A 22 -2.21 17.63 -11.07
N ASP A 23 -1.88 17.42 -9.80
CA ASP A 23 -0.53 17.33 -9.25
C ASP A 23 -0.05 15.88 -9.06
N GLY A 24 -0.66 14.92 -9.76
CA GLY A 24 -0.28 13.50 -9.72
C GLY A 24 1.23 13.21 -9.85
N PRO A 25 2.00 13.93 -10.70
CA PRO A 25 3.45 13.74 -10.79
C PRO A 25 4.23 14.09 -9.50
N ALA A 26 3.69 14.95 -8.64
CA ALA A 26 4.30 15.27 -7.34
C ALA A 26 3.95 14.24 -6.26
N GLY A 27 2.86 13.48 -6.46
CA GLY A 27 2.39 12.46 -5.55
C GLY A 27 0.91 12.16 -5.77
N THR A 28 0.57 10.87 -5.81
CA THR A 28 -0.81 10.41 -5.99
C THR A 28 -1.57 10.36 -4.66
N GLN A 29 -2.89 10.53 -4.70
CA GLN A 29 -3.74 10.22 -3.55
C GLN A 29 -3.79 8.70 -3.33
N VAL A 30 -3.86 8.27 -2.06
CA VAL A 30 -3.83 6.85 -1.69
C VAL A 30 -5.24 6.26 -1.76
N VAL A 31 -5.36 5.07 -2.33
CA VAL A 31 -6.61 4.31 -2.38
C VAL A 31 -6.96 3.76 -0.99
N ASP A 32 -8.24 3.78 -0.63
CA ASP A 32 -8.80 3.31 0.65
C ASP A 32 -8.25 1.95 1.12
N SER A 33 -8.16 0.97 0.22
CA SER A 33 -7.68 -0.38 0.55
C SER A 33 -6.21 -0.39 0.95
N ALA A 34 -5.39 0.49 0.37
CA ALA A 34 -3.99 0.61 0.76
C ALA A 34 -3.87 1.29 2.13
N ILE A 35 -4.69 2.32 2.40
CA ILE A 35 -4.76 2.98 3.72
C ILE A 35 -5.11 1.94 4.80
N GLU A 36 -6.18 1.16 4.58
CA GLU A 36 -6.62 0.16 5.54
C GLU A 36 -5.62 -0.97 5.72
N ALA A 37 -4.99 -1.45 4.65
CA ALA A 37 -3.95 -2.49 4.75
C ALA A 37 -2.75 -2.00 5.58
N THR A 38 -2.28 -0.77 5.35
CA THR A 38 -1.21 -0.17 6.16
C THR A 38 -1.64 -0.02 7.61
N ALA A 39 -2.83 0.51 7.87
CA ALA A 39 -3.31 0.70 9.24
C ALA A 39 -3.50 -0.63 9.98
N ALA A 40 -4.02 -1.66 9.31
CA ALA A 40 -4.13 -3.01 9.85
C ALA A 40 -2.76 -3.62 10.18
N TRP A 41 -1.77 -3.47 9.28
CA TRP A 41 -0.40 -3.92 9.55
C TRP A 41 0.18 -3.25 10.80
N GLN A 42 0.05 -1.93 10.91
CA GLN A 42 0.56 -1.17 12.06
C GLN A 42 -0.11 -1.58 13.38
N ARG A 43 -1.41 -1.90 13.35
CA ARG A 43 -2.17 -2.37 14.53
C ARG A 43 -1.89 -3.82 14.90
N SER A 44 -1.36 -4.63 13.98
CA SER A 44 -1.22 -6.08 14.17
C SER A 44 -0.16 -6.48 15.19
N GLY A 45 0.78 -5.59 15.52
CA GLY A 45 1.98 -5.92 16.32
C GLY A 45 3.08 -6.64 15.53
N ASN A 46 2.88 -6.92 14.24
CA ASN A 46 3.86 -7.57 13.37
C ASN A 46 4.89 -6.60 12.77
N ASN A 47 4.72 -5.28 12.95
CA ASN A 47 5.70 -4.33 12.45
C ASN A 47 7.01 -4.46 13.25
N ALA A 48 8.02 -5.01 12.60
CA ALA A 48 9.36 -5.17 13.12
C ALA A 48 10.38 -5.11 11.98
N ASN A 49 11.66 -5.02 12.34
CA ASN A 49 12.74 -5.25 11.38
C ASN A 49 12.78 -6.73 10.95
N SER A 50 13.35 -6.99 9.77
CA SER A 50 13.48 -8.32 9.18
C SER A 50 14.61 -9.17 9.82
N HIS A 51 14.61 -10.47 9.53
CA HIS A 51 15.71 -11.42 9.79
C HIS A 51 16.05 -11.69 11.26
N GLY A 52 15.21 -11.24 12.19
CA GLY A 52 15.31 -11.62 13.60
C GLY A 52 14.72 -13.02 13.86
N HIS A 53 15.17 -13.68 14.93
CA HIS A 53 14.62 -14.97 15.38
C HIS A 53 13.38 -14.79 16.27
N PHE A 54 12.38 -14.08 15.79
CA PHE A 54 11.12 -13.86 16.49
C PHE A 54 9.96 -13.65 15.53
N ALA A 55 8.73 -13.95 15.99
CA ALA A 55 7.54 -14.04 15.13
C ALA A 55 7.25 -12.79 14.28
N ALA A 56 7.42 -11.58 14.83
CA ALA A 56 7.18 -10.35 14.07
C ALA A 56 8.22 -10.13 12.96
N ALA A 57 9.47 -10.55 13.13
CA ALA A 57 10.47 -10.50 12.07
C ALA A 57 10.13 -11.49 10.94
N GLU A 58 9.71 -12.72 11.29
CA GLU A 58 9.25 -13.71 10.30
C GLU A 58 8.02 -13.20 9.51
N ALA A 59 7.08 -12.54 10.19
CA ALA A 59 5.92 -11.93 9.55
C ALA A 59 6.32 -10.79 8.59
N CYS A 60 7.32 -9.98 8.97
CA CYS A 60 7.88 -8.92 8.13
C CYS A 60 8.56 -9.51 6.89
N ASP A 61 9.39 -10.54 7.06
CA ASP A 61 10.03 -11.26 5.95
C ASP A 61 9.00 -11.85 4.97
N ALA A 62 7.94 -12.46 5.50
CA ALA A 62 6.85 -12.98 4.68
C ALA A 62 6.10 -11.88 3.92
N LEU A 63 5.89 -10.69 4.52
CA LEU A 63 5.28 -9.55 3.83
C LEU A 63 6.17 -9.04 2.70
N VAL A 64 7.48 -8.89 2.95
CA VAL A 64 8.45 -8.47 1.94
C VAL A 64 8.49 -9.47 0.77
N GLY A 65 8.48 -10.77 1.05
CA GLY A 65 8.41 -11.82 0.03
C GLY A 65 7.20 -11.67 -0.89
N ARG A 66 6.00 -11.53 -0.32
CA ARG A 66 4.76 -11.31 -1.11
C ARG A 66 4.79 -10.04 -1.95
N VAL A 67 5.36 -8.95 -1.41
CA VAL A 67 5.51 -7.69 -2.16
C VAL A 67 6.42 -7.90 -3.36
N ARG A 68 7.53 -8.64 -3.22
CA ARG A 68 8.44 -8.96 -4.33
C ARG A 68 7.74 -9.76 -5.42
N GLU A 69 6.99 -10.79 -5.06
CA GLU A 69 6.22 -11.60 -6.02
C GLU A 69 5.17 -10.74 -6.75
N THR A 70 4.40 -9.93 -6.01
CA THR A 70 3.39 -9.05 -6.61
C THR A 70 4.00 -8.03 -7.57
N MET A 71 5.15 -7.46 -7.22
CA MET A 71 5.86 -6.52 -8.08
C MET A 71 6.48 -7.20 -9.29
N ALA A 72 6.95 -8.44 -9.16
CA ALA A 72 7.45 -9.23 -10.28
C ALA A 72 6.33 -9.48 -11.30
N ASP A 73 5.15 -9.88 -10.84
CA ASP A 73 3.97 -10.05 -11.70
C ASP A 73 3.58 -8.75 -12.42
N LEU A 74 3.53 -7.64 -11.67
CA LEU A 74 3.18 -6.32 -12.22
C LEU A 74 4.17 -5.85 -13.30
N LEU A 75 5.46 -6.10 -13.09
CA LEU A 75 6.53 -5.66 -13.98
C LEU A 75 6.90 -6.71 -15.03
N HIS A 76 6.27 -7.89 -15.01
CA HIS A 76 6.63 -9.03 -15.87
C HIS A 76 8.10 -9.47 -15.72
N ALA A 77 8.61 -9.40 -14.50
CA ALA A 77 9.98 -9.79 -14.15
C ALA A 77 10.09 -11.29 -13.85
N GLY A 78 11.28 -11.84 -14.08
CA GLY A 78 11.60 -13.23 -13.75
C GLY A 78 12.02 -13.40 -12.28
N ALA A 79 12.26 -14.65 -11.87
CA ALA A 79 12.69 -14.97 -10.50
C ALA A 79 14.01 -14.29 -10.08
N ASP A 80 14.83 -13.87 -11.04
CA ASP A 80 16.13 -13.24 -10.81
C ASP A 80 16.09 -11.70 -10.79
N GLY A 81 14.91 -11.09 -11.05
CA GLY A 81 14.73 -9.63 -11.18
C GLY A 81 14.87 -9.15 -12.62
#